data_AF-A0A7V3W2D5-F1
#
_entry.id   AF-A0A7V3W2D5-F1
#
_cell.length_a   1.000
_cell.length_b   1.000
_cell.length_c   1.000
_cell.angle_alpha   90.00
_cell.angle_beta   90.00
_cell.angle_gamma   90.00
#
_symmetry.space_group_name_H-M   'P 1'
#
loop_
_entity.id
_entity.type
_entity.pdbx_description
1 polymer ?
#
loop_
_entity_poly.entity_id
_entity_poly.type
_entity_poly.pdbx_seq_one_letter_code
_entity_poly.pdbx_strand_id
1 'polypeptide(L)'
;QDQNFERSVRVGQETGETRERLQRRAGEVVAWAEKWLEQRNQRKPFFLFLHFWDAHYPYDLPEEFVAPFTNDASFQTYLSQNSYLQKQRFADVNTYDNSLAYLDHELEGFFSYLEREGLLEHTLIIITSDHGEGLGRHNWYKHSINLYEEQILIPLLFRFPDRRGAGQRIEAAVNLIDLAPTVLDFLGFKDLMNCRGTSLLPLISGEKFSLRDCDFFERRWYPENNPGNDPNWSPGQKTAVVCGNWKYVSSSAEKHELFNLGRDRLELNNLLELEPGKAQELAAKLSQFRKSFPSLPGNGQAVPETLRKKLKSLGYAQ
;
A
#
# COMPACT_ATOMS: atom_id res chain seq x y z
N GLN A 1 1.78 32.31 12.65
CA GLN A 1 1.50 31.03 11.97
C GLN A 1 2.47 30.02 12.52
N ASP A 2 1.94 29.07 13.29
CA ASP A 2 2.73 28.10 14.06
C ASP A 2 3.65 27.28 13.15
N GLN A 3 4.95 27.31 13.42
CA GLN A 3 6.00 26.57 12.70
C GLN A 3 6.04 25.08 13.10
N ASN A 4 4.91 24.48 13.50
CA ASN A 4 4.85 23.16 14.14
C ASN A 4 4.80 21.98 13.17
N PHE A 5 4.88 22.21 11.85
CA PHE A 5 5.32 21.15 10.93
C PHE A 5 6.85 21.16 10.95
N GLU A 6 7.43 20.38 11.87
CA GLU A 6 8.85 20.05 11.71
C GLU A 6 9.03 19.46 10.32
N ARG A 7 10.04 20.00 9.61
CA ARG A 7 10.39 19.71 8.22
C ARG A 7 10.15 18.24 7.89
N SER A 8 9.70 17.93 6.68
CA SER A 8 9.93 16.60 6.11
C SER A 8 11.44 16.34 6.16
N VAL A 9 11.92 15.63 7.18
CA VAL A 9 13.34 15.32 7.32
C VAL A 9 13.60 14.11 6.46
N ARG A 10 14.45 14.29 5.47
CA ARG A 10 15.07 13.16 4.77
C ARG A 10 16.17 12.62 5.67
N VAL A 11 16.04 11.37 6.09
CA VAL A 11 17.06 10.64 6.86
C VAL A 11 18.01 9.96 5.87
N GLY A 12 19.33 9.98 6.11
CA GLY A 12 20.34 9.37 5.22
C GLY A 12 21.13 10.36 4.36
N GLN A 13 22.31 9.93 3.87
CA GLN A 13 23.18 10.75 3.00
C GLN A 13 22.63 10.77 1.56
N GLU A 14 22.45 11.95 0.97
CA GLU A 14 22.48 12.10 -0.49
C GLU A 14 23.92 11.87 -0.94
N THR A 15 24.36 10.61 -1.02
CA THR A 15 25.66 10.30 -1.62
C THR A 15 25.57 10.69 -3.09
N GLY A 16 26.36 11.67 -3.51
CA GLY A 16 26.44 12.16 -4.89
C GLY A 16 26.94 11.15 -5.92
N GLU A 17 26.81 9.85 -5.65
CA GLU A 17 27.23 8.74 -6.47
C GLU A 17 25.98 7.98 -6.94
N THR A 18 25.60 8.24 -8.19
CA THR A 18 24.61 7.50 -9.00
C THR A 18 23.20 7.33 -8.40
N ARG A 19 22.21 7.14 -9.29
CA ARG A 19 20.76 7.13 -9.00
C ARG A 19 20.28 6.01 -8.03
N GLU A 20 21.18 5.22 -7.44
CA GLU A 20 20.86 3.94 -6.80
C GLU A 20 20.63 4.01 -5.28
N ARG A 21 21.01 5.09 -4.57
CA ARG A 21 20.81 5.23 -3.11
C ARG A 21 19.73 6.24 -2.70
N LEU A 22 18.59 6.24 -3.39
CA LEU A 22 17.40 6.97 -2.91
C LEU A 22 16.62 6.20 -1.81
N GLN A 23 17.02 4.96 -1.53
CA GLN A 23 16.30 3.99 -0.72
C GLN A 23 16.90 3.96 0.70
N ARG A 24 16.04 4.01 1.73
CA ARG A 24 16.44 4.02 3.15
C ARG A 24 16.08 2.70 3.78
N ARG A 25 17.03 2.12 4.52
CA ARG A 25 16.81 0.90 5.30
C ARG A 25 16.01 1.19 6.56
N ALA A 26 15.25 0.20 7.03
CA ALA A 26 14.42 0.31 8.21
C ALA A 26 15.20 0.74 9.45
N GLY A 27 16.40 0.19 9.69
CA GLY A 27 17.22 0.56 10.85
C GLY A 27 17.62 2.04 10.88
N GLU A 28 17.89 2.66 9.72
CA GLU A 28 18.17 4.10 9.66
C GLU A 28 16.93 4.94 9.99
N VAL A 29 15.76 4.52 9.50
CA VAL A 29 14.48 5.20 9.75
C VAL A 29 14.10 5.10 11.22
N VAL A 30 14.25 3.91 11.83
CA VAL A 30 14.01 3.64 13.25
C VAL A 30 14.96 4.47 14.13
N ALA A 31 16.27 4.40 13.88
CA ALA A 31 17.25 5.16 14.68
C ALA A 31 16.99 6.68 14.65
N TRP A 32 16.55 7.21 13.50
CA TRP A 32 16.15 8.60 13.41
C TRP A 32 14.86 8.88 14.19
N ALA A 33 13.86 8.00 14.10
CA ALA A 33 12.60 8.14 14.81
C ALA A 33 12.82 8.16 16.33
N GLU A 34 13.64 7.26 16.86
CA GLU A 34 14.02 7.23 18.28
C GLU A 34 14.69 8.54 18.71
N LYS A 35 15.72 8.98 17.98
CA LYS A 35 16.42 10.25 18.28
C LYS A 35 15.49 11.44 18.22
N TRP A 36 14.58 11.47 17.25
CA TRP A 36 13.58 12.53 17.13
C TRP A 36 12.63 12.52 18.33
N LEU A 37 12.17 11.34 18.73
CA LEU A 37 11.33 11.18 19.92
C LEU A 37 12.05 11.65 21.18
N GLU A 38 13.34 11.39 21.37
CA GLU A 38 14.11 11.89 22.51
C GLU A 38 14.19 13.42 22.55
N GLN A 39 14.41 14.04 21.39
CA GLN A 39 14.68 15.49 21.28
C GLN A 39 13.43 16.35 21.25
N ARG A 40 12.26 15.77 20.97
CA ARG A 40 11.00 16.52 20.87
C ARG A 40 10.60 17.15 22.21
N ASN A 41 9.71 18.12 22.14
CA ASN A 41 9.04 18.64 23.33
C ASN A 41 8.07 17.60 23.89
N GLN A 42 8.46 16.92 24.96
CA GLN A 42 7.68 15.86 25.63
C GLN A 42 6.32 16.31 26.17
N ARG A 43 6.05 17.62 26.26
CA ARG A 43 4.75 18.18 26.71
C ARG A 43 3.74 18.37 25.58
N LYS A 44 4.15 18.23 24.32
CA LYS A 44 3.27 18.39 23.15
C LYS A 44 2.91 17.03 22.54
N PRO A 45 1.70 16.88 21.98
CA PRO A 45 1.37 15.71 21.17
C PRO A 45 2.25 15.68 19.92
N PHE A 46 2.45 14.49 19.36
CA PHE A 46 3.20 14.29 18.13
C PHE A 46 2.38 13.56 17.07
N PHE A 47 2.77 13.76 15.82
CA PHE A 47 2.39 12.93 14.69
C PHE A 47 3.67 12.49 14.00
N LEU A 48 3.87 11.17 13.86
CA LEU A 48 5.06 10.58 13.26
C LEU A 48 4.63 9.68 12.11
N PHE A 49 5.09 9.99 10.90
CA PHE A 49 4.90 9.17 9.71
C PHE A 49 6.24 8.57 9.32
N LEU A 50 6.36 7.25 9.49
CA LEU A 50 7.54 6.49 9.09
C LEU A 50 7.23 5.75 7.79
N HIS A 51 8.10 5.91 6.80
CA HIS A 51 7.98 5.27 5.50
C HIS A 51 9.18 4.36 5.30
N PHE A 52 8.90 3.07 5.21
CA PHE A 52 9.88 2.01 5.04
C PHE A 52 9.91 1.57 3.57
N TRP A 53 11.10 1.27 3.05
CA TRP A 53 11.30 0.96 1.62
C TRP A 53 11.83 -0.46 1.42
N ASP A 54 12.11 -1.19 2.50
CA ASP A 54 12.87 -2.44 2.50
C ASP A 54 12.24 -3.54 1.64
N ALA A 55 10.91 -3.56 1.55
CA ALA A 55 10.14 -4.49 0.72
C ALA A 55 9.86 -3.99 -0.71
N HIS A 56 10.45 -2.87 -1.15
CA HIS A 56 10.33 -2.36 -2.51
C HIS A 56 11.51 -2.84 -3.37
N TYR A 57 11.24 -3.23 -4.62
CA TYR A 57 12.29 -3.67 -5.56
C TYR A 57 13.30 -2.54 -5.94
N PRO A 58 14.61 -2.79 -6.07
CA PRO A 58 15.31 -4.04 -5.77
C PRO A 58 15.37 -4.28 -4.25
N TYR A 59 15.02 -5.49 -3.84
CA TYR A 59 15.02 -5.89 -2.43
C TYR A 59 16.47 -5.95 -1.93
N ASP A 60 16.90 -4.89 -1.23
CA ASP A 60 18.26 -4.74 -0.73
C ASP A 60 18.30 -5.01 0.77
N LEU A 61 18.97 -6.10 1.15
CA LEU A 61 19.15 -6.51 2.54
C LEU A 61 20.52 -6.07 3.05
N PRO A 62 20.64 -5.68 4.34
CA PRO A 62 21.94 -5.52 4.96
C PRO A 62 22.75 -6.81 4.92
N GLU A 63 24.05 -6.72 4.64
CA GLU A 63 24.95 -7.89 4.55
C GLU A 63 25.04 -8.62 5.89
N GLU A 64 24.89 -7.88 6.99
CA GLU A 64 24.89 -8.36 8.36
C GLU A 64 23.58 -9.04 8.78
N PHE A 65 22.48 -8.85 8.04
CA PHE A 65 21.20 -9.45 8.38
C PHE A 65 21.16 -10.92 7.95
N VAL A 66 20.93 -11.80 8.93
CA VAL A 66 20.81 -13.24 8.67
C VAL A 66 19.42 -13.55 8.14
N ALA A 67 19.31 -13.62 6.81
CA ALA A 67 18.09 -13.96 6.09
C ALA A 67 17.53 -15.35 6.49
N PRO A 68 16.35 -15.43 7.14
CA PRO A 68 15.79 -16.71 7.57
C PRO A 68 15.20 -17.57 6.44
N PHE A 69 14.76 -16.95 5.34
CA PHE A 69 14.12 -17.66 4.22
C PHE A 69 15.14 -18.01 3.14
N THR A 70 15.19 -19.28 2.75
CA THR A 70 16.11 -19.79 1.72
C THR A 70 15.37 -20.62 0.67
N ASN A 71 15.96 -20.75 -0.52
CA ASN A 71 15.40 -21.56 -1.62
C ASN A 71 15.59 -23.08 -1.38
N ASP A 72 15.21 -23.57 -0.20
CA ASP A 72 15.38 -24.96 0.21
C ASP A 72 14.26 -25.89 -0.30
N ALA A 73 14.24 -27.14 0.18
CA ALA A 73 13.23 -28.13 -0.20
C ALA A 73 11.79 -27.72 0.18
N SER A 74 11.61 -26.97 1.28
CA SER A 74 10.29 -26.47 1.69
C SER A 74 9.78 -25.44 0.69
N PHE A 75 10.67 -24.57 0.21
CA PHE A 75 10.35 -23.60 -0.83
C PHE A 75 9.99 -24.29 -2.15
N GLN A 76 10.75 -25.31 -2.57
CA GLN A 76 10.38 -26.10 -3.76
C GLN A 76 9.01 -26.76 -3.63
N THR A 77 8.66 -27.21 -2.43
CA THR A 77 7.33 -27.78 -2.14
C THR A 77 6.25 -26.71 -2.31
N TYR A 78 6.42 -25.53 -1.71
CA TYR A 78 5.53 -24.38 -1.87
C TYR A 78 5.31 -24.05 -3.35
N LEU A 79 6.37 -23.98 -4.15
CA LEU A 79 6.27 -23.69 -5.59
C LEU A 79 5.53 -24.76 -6.39
N SER A 80 5.67 -26.03 -6.01
CA SER A 80 4.93 -27.12 -6.66
C SER A 80 3.44 -27.09 -6.35
N GLN A 81 3.06 -26.63 -5.15
CA GLN A 81 1.66 -26.46 -4.73
C GLN A 81 1.02 -25.19 -5.31
N ASN A 82 1.82 -24.20 -5.67
CA ASN A 82 1.36 -22.91 -6.20
C ASN A 82 1.75 -22.75 -7.68
N SER A 83 1.28 -23.69 -8.51
CA SER A 83 1.65 -23.76 -9.94
C SER A 83 1.19 -22.56 -10.77
N TYR A 84 0.32 -21.70 -10.23
CA TYR A 84 -0.11 -20.43 -10.82
C TYR A 84 0.96 -19.33 -10.73
N LEU A 85 2.00 -19.51 -9.92
CA LEU A 85 3.14 -18.60 -9.86
C LEU A 85 4.07 -18.83 -11.05
N GLN A 86 4.47 -17.75 -11.71
CA GLN A 86 5.53 -17.80 -12.72
C GLN A 86 6.83 -18.30 -12.07
N LYS A 87 7.61 -19.14 -12.76
CA LYS A 87 8.79 -19.81 -12.17
C LYS A 87 10.13 -19.11 -12.32
N GLN A 88 10.18 -18.04 -13.12
CA GLN A 88 11.43 -17.50 -13.66
C GLN A 88 12.18 -16.58 -12.69
N ARG A 89 11.58 -16.16 -11.56
CA ARG A 89 12.17 -15.27 -10.55
C ARG A 89 11.80 -15.66 -9.12
N PHE A 90 11.72 -16.96 -8.81
CA PHE A 90 11.34 -17.42 -7.48
C PHE A 90 12.28 -16.97 -6.35
N ALA A 91 13.56 -16.75 -6.65
CA ALA A 91 14.48 -16.16 -5.67
C ALA A 91 13.96 -14.82 -5.13
N ASP A 92 13.28 -14.02 -5.95
CA ASP A 92 12.74 -12.73 -5.56
C ASP A 92 11.62 -12.84 -4.51
N VAL A 93 10.91 -13.98 -4.45
CA VAL A 93 9.90 -14.23 -3.40
C VAL A 93 10.58 -14.34 -2.05
N ASN A 94 11.65 -15.14 -1.95
CA ASN A 94 12.41 -15.25 -0.70
C ASN A 94 13.14 -13.96 -0.36
N THR A 95 13.67 -13.23 -1.35
CA THR A 95 14.29 -11.92 -1.07
C THR A 95 13.26 -10.92 -0.54
N TYR A 96 12.03 -10.90 -1.08
CA TYR A 96 10.93 -10.09 -0.55
C TYR A 96 10.55 -10.51 0.89
N ASP A 97 10.40 -11.81 1.16
CA ASP A 97 10.07 -12.30 2.50
C ASP A 97 11.19 -11.99 3.51
N ASN A 98 12.45 -12.07 3.09
CA ASN A 98 13.58 -11.66 3.93
C ASN A 98 13.62 -10.14 4.16
N SER A 99 13.23 -9.32 3.17
CA SER A 99 13.06 -7.87 3.35
C SER A 99 11.98 -7.56 4.39
N LEU A 100 10.87 -8.31 4.38
CA LEU A 100 9.86 -8.20 5.43
C LEU A 100 10.37 -8.67 6.79
N ALA A 101 11.16 -9.76 6.85
CA ALA A 101 11.76 -10.23 8.10
C ALA A 101 12.74 -9.21 8.69
N TYR A 102 13.51 -8.52 7.84
CA TYR A 102 14.39 -7.44 8.26
C TYR A 102 13.58 -6.26 8.82
N LEU A 103 12.53 -5.83 8.10
CA LEU A 103 11.64 -4.77 8.57
C LEU A 103 10.98 -5.14 9.90
N ASP A 104 10.51 -6.37 10.06
CA ASP A 104 9.90 -6.87 11.30
C ASP A 104 10.89 -6.83 12.48
N HIS A 105 12.15 -7.24 12.25
CA HIS A 105 13.22 -7.15 13.25
C HIS A 105 13.50 -5.72 13.71
N GLU A 106 13.58 -4.76 12.78
CA GLU A 106 13.80 -3.35 13.11
C GLU A 106 12.58 -2.74 13.82
N LEU A 107 11.37 -3.15 13.45
CA LEU A 107 10.14 -2.74 14.13
C LEU A 107 10.04 -3.32 15.55
N GLU A 108 10.48 -4.55 15.80
CA GLU A 108 10.56 -5.13 17.14
C GLU A 108 11.39 -4.25 18.08
N GLY A 109 12.57 -3.82 17.61
CA GLY A 109 13.43 -2.87 18.33
C GLY A 109 12.72 -1.55 18.62
N PHE A 110 12.07 -0.97 17.61
CA PHE A 110 11.34 0.28 17.75
C PHE A 110 10.16 0.18 18.73
N PHE A 111 9.37 -0.90 18.67
CA PHE A 111 8.27 -1.11 19.63
C PHE A 111 8.78 -1.32 21.05
N SER A 112 9.89 -2.03 21.22
CA SER A 112 10.56 -2.19 22.51
C SER A 112 11.05 -0.85 23.08
N TYR A 113 11.55 0.04 22.22
CA TYR A 113 11.87 1.43 22.58
C TYR A 113 10.60 2.17 23.05
N LEU A 114 9.51 2.14 22.26
CA LEU A 114 8.27 2.84 22.60
C LEU A 114 7.66 2.35 23.93
N GLU A 115 7.77 1.05 24.22
CA GLU A 115 7.32 0.46 25.48
C GLU A 115 8.17 0.96 26.66
N ARG A 116 9.51 0.88 26.55
CA ARG A 116 10.42 1.34 27.60
C ARG A 116 10.24 2.82 27.95
N GLU A 117 10.01 3.65 26.94
CA GLU A 117 9.77 5.09 27.12
C GLU A 117 8.31 5.41 27.55
N GLY A 118 7.47 4.39 27.75
CA GLY A 118 6.07 4.55 28.15
C GLY A 118 5.18 5.21 27.08
N LEU A 119 5.66 5.33 25.84
CA LEU A 119 4.94 5.98 24.75
C LEU A 119 3.84 5.08 24.17
N LEU A 120 4.03 3.77 24.26
CA LEU A 120 3.12 2.78 23.67
C LEU A 120 1.69 2.91 24.22
N GLU A 121 1.52 3.23 25.51
CA GLU A 121 0.20 3.37 26.17
C GLU A 121 -0.52 4.70 25.86
N HIS A 122 0.16 5.63 25.17
CA HIS A 122 -0.37 6.95 24.83
C HIS A 122 -0.38 7.25 23.33
N THR A 123 -0.09 6.24 22.50
CA THR A 123 0.08 6.41 21.05
C THR A 123 -0.90 5.52 20.29
N LEU A 124 -1.66 6.13 19.36
CA LEU A 124 -2.35 5.39 18.30
C LEU A 124 -1.31 5.00 17.26
N ILE A 125 -1.20 3.70 16.99
CA ILE A 125 -0.27 3.17 15.99
C ILE A 125 -1.07 2.57 14.84
N ILE A 126 -0.70 2.93 13.62
CA ILE A 126 -1.31 2.46 12.39
C ILE A 126 -0.20 1.90 11.50
N ILE A 127 -0.32 0.65 11.08
CA ILE A 127 0.58 0.01 10.12
C ILE A 127 -0.22 -0.28 8.85
N THR A 128 0.29 0.18 7.72
CA THR A 128 -0.35 -0.04 6.41
C THR A 128 0.71 -0.09 5.31
N SER A 129 0.31 -0.55 4.12
CA SER A 129 1.08 -0.37 2.89
C SER A 129 0.41 0.66 1.97
N ASP A 130 1.12 1.18 0.98
CA ASP A 130 0.53 1.97 -0.11
C ASP A 130 0.01 1.08 -1.24
N HIS A 131 0.68 -0.05 -1.49
CA HIS A 131 0.25 -1.14 -2.36
C HIS A 131 0.89 -2.48 -1.93
N GLY A 132 0.50 -3.57 -2.59
CA GLY A 132 1.12 -4.89 -2.44
C GLY A 132 2.13 -5.19 -3.56
N GLU A 133 2.51 -6.46 -3.72
CA GLU A 133 3.57 -6.89 -4.62
C GLU A 133 3.15 -8.13 -5.43
N GLY A 134 3.55 -8.19 -6.71
CA GLY A 134 3.06 -9.21 -7.63
C GLY A 134 3.58 -10.63 -7.32
N LEU A 135 4.87 -10.73 -6.96
CA LEU A 135 5.54 -11.98 -6.54
C LEU A 135 5.29 -13.20 -7.44
N GLY A 136 5.09 -12.97 -8.74
CA GLY A 136 4.91 -14.00 -9.75
C GLY A 136 3.46 -14.41 -9.98
N ARG A 137 2.50 -13.81 -9.26
CA ARG A 137 1.06 -13.95 -9.53
C ARG A 137 0.70 -13.18 -10.80
N HIS A 138 -0.24 -13.72 -11.58
CA HIS A 138 -0.64 -13.17 -12.88
C HIS A 138 0.54 -12.83 -13.80
N ASN A 139 1.61 -13.64 -13.72
CA ASN A 139 2.87 -13.46 -14.45
C ASN A 139 3.56 -12.11 -14.19
N TRP A 140 3.36 -11.50 -13.02
CA TRP A 140 3.99 -10.23 -12.69
C TRP A 140 4.65 -10.30 -11.32
N TYR A 141 5.93 -9.92 -11.25
CA TYR A 141 6.73 -10.01 -10.03
C TYR A 141 6.84 -8.71 -9.25
N LYS A 142 6.57 -7.59 -9.92
CA LYS A 142 6.68 -6.25 -9.34
C LYS A 142 5.28 -5.70 -9.06
N HIS A 143 5.20 -4.43 -8.73
CA HIS A 143 3.93 -3.72 -8.53
C HIS A 143 3.65 -2.82 -9.73
N SER A 144 2.70 -1.89 -9.61
CA SER A 144 2.37 -0.83 -10.56
C SER A 144 1.49 -1.16 -11.77
N ILE A 145 1.57 -2.35 -12.38
CA ILE A 145 0.91 -2.57 -13.68
C ILE A 145 -0.50 -3.18 -13.62
N ASN A 146 -0.86 -3.80 -12.50
CA ASN A 146 -2.10 -4.56 -12.36
C ASN A 146 -2.96 -4.00 -11.22
N LEU A 147 -4.20 -4.49 -11.15
CA LEU A 147 -5.15 -4.15 -10.09
C LEU A 147 -5.67 -5.43 -9.42
N TYR A 148 -4.88 -6.50 -9.40
CA TYR A 148 -5.20 -7.75 -8.71
C TYR A 148 -5.00 -7.61 -7.19
N GLU A 149 -5.64 -8.48 -6.41
CA GLU A 149 -5.66 -8.49 -4.94
C GLU A 149 -4.26 -8.43 -4.37
N GLU A 150 -3.26 -9.13 -4.93
CA GLU A 150 -1.88 -9.06 -4.44
C GLU A 150 -1.25 -7.67 -4.51
N GLN A 151 -1.78 -6.76 -5.33
CA GLN A 151 -1.30 -5.37 -5.42
C GLN A 151 -2.18 -4.35 -4.69
N ILE A 152 -3.45 -4.64 -4.45
CA ILE A 152 -4.40 -3.66 -3.88
C ILE A 152 -4.94 -4.04 -2.49
N LEU A 153 -4.90 -5.33 -2.13
CA LEU A 153 -5.27 -5.80 -0.80
C LEU A 153 -4.04 -5.74 0.10
N ILE A 154 -3.96 -4.65 0.85
CA ILE A 154 -2.83 -4.30 1.71
C ILE A 154 -3.13 -4.61 3.19
N PRO A 155 -2.09 -4.77 4.04
CA PRO A 155 -2.29 -4.78 5.48
C PRO A 155 -2.83 -3.42 5.94
N LEU A 156 -3.73 -3.44 6.92
CA LEU A 156 -4.13 -2.27 7.68
C LEU A 156 -4.40 -2.68 9.14
N LEU A 157 -3.51 -2.27 10.03
CA LEU A 157 -3.54 -2.62 11.45
C LEU A 157 -3.68 -1.35 12.27
N PHE A 158 -4.57 -1.38 13.28
CA PHE A 158 -4.71 -0.33 14.28
C PHE A 158 -4.37 -0.90 15.66
N ARG A 159 -3.49 -0.21 16.40
CA ARG A 159 -3.29 -0.40 17.83
C ARG A 159 -3.70 0.87 18.54
N PHE A 160 -4.85 0.83 19.20
CA PHE A 160 -5.31 1.91 20.05
C PHE A 160 -4.60 1.90 21.41
N PRO A 161 -4.34 3.07 22.02
CA PRO A 161 -3.73 3.16 23.34
C PRO A 161 -4.57 2.49 24.43
N ASP A 162 -5.90 2.56 24.33
CA ASP A 162 -6.83 1.90 25.26
C ASP A 162 -7.12 0.43 24.89
N ARG A 163 -6.39 -0.11 23.91
CA ARG A 163 -6.49 -1.50 23.45
C ARG A 163 -7.88 -1.91 22.95
N ARG A 164 -8.75 -0.96 22.57
CA ARG A 164 -10.04 -1.29 21.96
C ARG A 164 -9.84 -2.07 20.66
N GLY A 165 -10.71 -3.05 20.42
CA GLY A 165 -10.64 -3.91 19.23
C GLY A 165 -9.39 -4.80 19.17
N ALA A 166 -8.61 -4.93 20.24
CA ALA A 166 -7.43 -5.80 20.23
C ALA A 166 -7.80 -7.25 19.90
N GLY A 167 -7.10 -7.83 18.92
CA GLY A 167 -7.37 -9.18 18.41
C GLY A 167 -8.60 -9.29 17.48
N GLN A 168 -9.32 -8.19 17.25
CA GLN A 168 -10.45 -8.18 16.32
C GLN A 168 -9.94 -8.16 14.87
N ARG A 169 -10.51 -9.04 14.05
CA ARG A 169 -10.37 -8.99 12.58
C ARG A 169 -11.68 -8.52 11.98
N ILE A 170 -11.59 -7.55 11.07
CA ILE A 170 -12.75 -6.96 10.41
C ILE A 170 -12.61 -7.22 8.91
N GLU A 171 -13.60 -7.93 8.33
CA GLU A 171 -13.58 -8.35 6.92
C GLU A 171 -14.21 -7.31 5.98
N ALA A 172 -14.68 -6.17 6.50
CA ALA A 172 -15.26 -5.11 5.67
C ALA A 172 -14.19 -4.47 4.78
N ALA A 173 -14.54 -4.21 3.52
CA ALA A 173 -13.68 -3.48 2.60
C ALA A 173 -13.53 -2.02 3.05
N VAL A 174 -12.30 -1.55 3.10
CA VAL A 174 -11.90 -0.19 3.52
C VAL A 174 -10.79 0.31 2.60
N ASN A 175 -10.61 1.63 2.50
CA ASN A 175 -9.59 2.24 1.65
C ASN A 175 -8.63 3.11 2.46
N LEU A 176 -7.44 3.36 1.90
CA LEU A 176 -6.47 4.30 2.49
C LEU A 176 -7.03 5.72 2.70
N ILE A 177 -8.00 6.15 1.87
CA ILE A 177 -8.67 7.46 2.04
C ILE A 177 -9.42 7.57 3.38
N ASP A 178 -9.71 6.43 4.03
CA ASP A 178 -10.43 6.34 5.30
C ASP A 178 -9.53 6.58 6.51
N LEU A 179 -8.20 6.53 6.34
CA LEU A 179 -7.26 6.71 7.45
C LEU A 179 -7.31 8.13 8.03
N ALA A 180 -7.24 9.14 7.17
CA ALA A 180 -7.28 10.54 7.60
C ALA A 180 -8.54 10.88 8.41
N PRO A 181 -9.78 10.61 7.94
CA PRO A 181 -10.96 10.86 8.75
C PRO A 181 -11.01 9.98 10.00
N THR A 182 -10.52 8.74 9.98
CA THR A 182 -10.47 7.90 11.19
C THR A 182 -9.58 8.49 12.27
N VAL A 183 -8.39 8.99 11.91
CA VAL A 183 -7.47 9.62 12.87
C VAL A 183 -8.04 10.93 13.39
N LEU A 184 -8.63 11.75 12.53
CA LEU A 184 -9.27 13.01 12.95
C LEU A 184 -10.45 12.75 13.88
N ASP A 185 -11.27 11.73 13.60
CA ASP A 185 -12.38 11.32 14.46
C ASP A 185 -11.87 10.90 15.85
N PHE A 186 -10.83 10.07 15.87
CA PHE A 186 -10.23 9.56 17.10
C PHE A 186 -9.68 10.68 17.98
N LEU A 187 -9.06 11.69 17.37
CA LEU A 187 -8.52 12.86 18.06
C LEU A 187 -9.60 13.89 18.43
N GLY A 188 -10.86 13.69 18.04
CA GLY A 188 -11.96 14.62 18.30
C GLY A 188 -12.03 15.83 17.35
N PHE A 189 -11.27 15.81 16.25
CA PHE A 189 -11.22 16.89 15.25
C PHE A 189 -12.20 16.68 14.09
N LYS A 190 -13.47 16.41 14.40
CA LYS A 190 -14.52 16.15 13.40
C LYS A 190 -14.72 17.32 12.43
N ASP A 191 -14.53 18.55 12.90
CA ASP A 191 -14.68 19.76 12.08
C ASP A 191 -13.59 19.92 11.00
N LEU A 192 -12.49 19.16 11.09
CA LEU A 192 -11.42 19.15 10.10
C LEU A 192 -11.63 18.11 8.99
N MET A 193 -12.74 17.36 9.02
CA MET A 193 -13.07 16.37 8.00
C MET A 193 -13.52 17.03 6.69
N ASN A 194 -12.55 17.36 5.83
CA ASN A 194 -12.79 17.79 4.45
C ASN A 194 -12.14 16.81 3.46
N CYS A 195 -12.60 15.56 3.48
CA CYS A 195 -12.08 14.49 2.64
C CYS A 195 -13.21 13.56 2.18
N ARG A 196 -12.95 12.74 1.16
CA ARG A 196 -13.94 11.78 0.62
C ARG A 196 -13.98 10.45 1.38
N GLY A 197 -13.03 10.21 2.28
CA GLY A 197 -13.03 9.01 3.11
C GLY A 197 -14.09 9.07 4.20
N THR A 198 -14.19 7.98 4.95
CA THR A 198 -15.14 7.84 6.06
C THR A 198 -14.40 7.27 7.26
N SER A 199 -14.71 7.78 8.46
CA SER A 199 -14.12 7.25 9.68
C SER A 199 -14.46 5.77 9.88
N LEU A 200 -13.45 4.97 10.20
CA LEU A 200 -13.56 3.55 10.51
C LEU A 200 -13.88 3.29 11.99
N LEU A 201 -13.94 4.32 12.85
CA LEU A 201 -14.21 4.13 14.28
C LEU A 201 -15.53 3.43 14.60
N PRO A 202 -16.66 3.70 13.91
CA PRO A 202 -17.90 2.95 14.14
C PRO A 202 -17.72 1.46 13.85
N LEU A 203 -17.03 1.14 12.74
CA LEU A 203 -16.72 -0.24 12.35
C LEU A 203 -15.83 -0.93 13.38
N ILE A 204 -14.78 -0.25 13.86
CA ILE A 204 -13.86 -0.74 14.91
C ILE A 204 -14.59 -0.96 16.24
N SER A 205 -15.59 -0.12 16.55
CA SER A 205 -16.39 -0.24 17.77
C SER A 205 -17.49 -1.32 17.67
N GLY A 206 -17.59 -2.02 16.54
CA GLY A 206 -18.58 -3.08 16.31
C GLY A 206 -19.98 -2.55 16.00
N GLU A 207 -20.12 -1.26 15.66
CA GLU A 207 -21.40 -0.70 15.25
C GLU A 207 -21.82 -1.24 13.87
N LYS A 208 -23.13 -1.37 13.65
CA LYS A 208 -23.65 -1.66 12.31
C LYS A 208 -23.38 -0.47 11.40
N PHE A 209 -22.33 -0.58 10.62
CA PHE A 209 -21.84 0.50 9.78
C PHE A 209 -21.69 0.05 8.34
N SER A 210 -22.26 0.81 7.41
CA SER A 210 -22.08 0.63 5.97
C SER A 210 -21.24 1.78 5.44
N LEU A 211 -20.03 1.48 5.00
CA LEU A 211 -19.08 2.48 4.50
C LEU A 211 -19.51 3.04 3.14
N ARG A 212 -19.50 2.16 2.13
CA ARG A 212 -19.86 2.47 0.75
C ARG A 212 -20.24 1.19 0.04
N ASP A 213 -21.03 1.33 -1.02
CA ASP A 213 -21.48 0.19 -1.81
C ASP A 213 -20.34 -0.45 -2.62
N CYS A 214 -19.39 0.37 -3.07
CA CYS A 214 -18.29 -0.07 -3.92
C CYS A 214 -16.99 0.72 -3.68
N ASP A 215 -15.87 0.04 -3.88
CA ASP A 215 -14.52 0.60 -3.88
C ASP A 215 -14.00 0.71 -5.32
N PHE A 216 -13.17 1.72 -5.58
CA PHE A 216 -12.70 2.05 -6.92
C PHE A 216 -11.19 2.22 -6.93
N PHE A 217 -10.55 1.62 -7.93
CA PHE A 217 -9.10 1.61 -8.07
C PHE A 217 -8.71 2.11 -9.45
N GLU A 218 -7.59 2.83 -9.50
CA GLU A 218 -7.07 3.35 -10.75
C GLU A 218 -5.56 3.11 -10.84
N ARG A 219 -5.17 2.56 -11.98
CA ARG A 219 -3.79 2.55 -12.44
C ARG A 219 -3.65 3.62 -13.51
N ARG A 220 -2.69 4.52 -13.32
CA ARG A 220 -2.30 5.53 -14.31
C ARG A 220 -1.94 4.91 -15.66
N TRP A 221 -2.07 5.69 -16.73
CA TRP A 221 -1.68 5.25 -18.06
C TRP A 221 -0.18 4.92 -18.16
N TYR A 222 0.15 3.79 -18.78
CA TYR A 222 1.50 3.38 -19.15
C TYR A 222 1.64 3.34 -20.69
N PRO A 223 2.78 3.78 -21.24
CA PRO A 223 3.03 3.70 -22.67
C PRO A 223 3.14 2.26 -23.17
N GLU A 224 2.94 2.09 -24.47
CA GLU A 224 3.15 0.79 -25.15
C GLU A 224 4.62 0.32 -25.02
N ASN A 225 5.54 1.28 -24.95
CA ASN A 225 6.95 1.01 -24.72
C ASN A 225 7.11 0.29 -23.38
N ASN A 226 7.63 -0.93 -23.43
CA ASN A 226 7.87 -1.80 -22.29
C ASN A 226 9.24 -1.50 -21.67
N PRO A 227 9.32 -0.72 -20.58
CA PRO A 227 10.59 -0.43 -19.93
C PRO A 227 11.15 -1.73 -19.33
N GLY A 228 12.21 -2.27 -19.95
CA GLY A 228 12.88 -3.49 -19.49
C GLY A 228 12.55 -4.75 -20.28
N ASN A 229 11.76 -4.66 -21.37
CA ASN A 229 11.38 -5.79 -22.22
C ASN A 229 10.74 -6.97 -21.45
N ASP A 230 9.98 -6.68 -20.38
CA ASP A 230 9.27 -7.72 -19.62
C ASP A 230 8.08 -8.25 -20.43
N PRO A 231 8.04 -9.53 -20.84
CA PRO A 231 6.98 -10.05 -21.71
C PRO A 231 5.56 -9.94 -21.10
N ASN A 232 5.45 -9.68 -19.80
CA ASN A 232 4.19 -9.53 -19.08
C ASN A 232 3.77 -8.06 -18.87
N TRP A 233 4.41 -7.11 -19.58
CA TRP A 233 4.06 -5.70 -19.55
C TRP A 233 2.62 -5.44 -20.02
N SER A 234 1.90 -4.63 -19.24
CA SER A 234 0.50 -4.27 -19.51
C SER A 234 0.35 -2.77 -19.76
N PRO A 235 0.25 -2.32 -21.03
CA PRO A 235 0.17 -0.90 -21.37
C PRO A 235 -1.23 -0.31 -21.14
N GLY A 236 -1.41 0.97 -21.46
CA GLY A 236 -2.71 1.64 -21.36
C GLY A 236 -3.05 2.05 -19.93
N GLN A 237 -4.32 2.31 -19.65
CA GLN A 237 -4.86 2.59 -18.32
C GLN A 237 -5.66 1.37 -17.82
N LYS A 238 -5.64 1.10 -16.50
CA LYS A 238 -6.58 0.17 -15.86
C LYS A 238 -7.40 0.90 -14.80
N THR A 239 -8.67 0.57 -14.71
CA THR A 239 -9.56 1.03 -13.64
C THR A 239 -10.40 -0.14 -13.17
N ALA A 240 -10.60 -0.27 -11.87
CA ALA A 240 -11.39 -1.35 -11.31
C ALA A 240 -12.47 -0.84 -10.35
N VAL A 241 -13.52 -1.64 -10.20
CA VAL A 241 -14.55 -1.46 -9.18
C VAL A 241 -14.76 -2.79 -8.45
N VAL A 242 -14.85 -2.73 -7.12
CA VAL A 242 -15.22 -3.86 -6.26
C VAL A 242 -16.53 -3.53 -5.58
N CYS A 243 -17.55 -4.36 -5.74
CA CYS A 243 -18.84 -4.23 -5.06
C CYS A 243 -19.23 -5.58 -4.44
N GLY A 244 -19.21 -5.67 -3.12
CA GLY A 244 -19.34 -6.95 -2.42
C GLY A 244 -18.25 -7.95 -2.87
N ASN A 245 -18.65 -9.15 -3.28
CA ASN A 245 -17.71 -10.18 -3.73
C ASN A 245 -17.31 -10.07 -5.21
N TRP A 246 -17.72 -9.03 -5.93
CA TRP A 246 -17.46 -8.93 -7.36
C TRP A 246 -16.51 -7.81 -7.68
N LYS A 247 -15.58 -8.09 -8.60
CA LYS A 247 -14.59 -7.14 -9.09
C LYS A 247 -14.62 -7.10 -10.60
N TYR A 248 -14.70 -5.90 -11.16
CA TYR A 248 -14.61 -5.65 -12.59
C TYR A 248 -13.40 -4.78 -12.88
N VAL A 249 -12.56 -5.20 -13.82
CA VAL A 249 -11.37 -4.47 -14.28
C VAL A 249 -11.58 -4.05 -15.74
N SER A 250 -11.56 -2.74 -15.98
CA SER A 250 -11.53 -2.16 -17.32
C SER A 250 -10.09 -1.84 -17.69
N SER A 251 -9.67 -2.29 -18.88
CA SER A 251 -8.38 -1.98 -19.49
C SER A 251 -8.58 -1.22 -20.80
N SER A 252 -7.72 -0.24 -21.09
CA SER A 252 -7.77 0.47 -22.38
C SER A 252 -6.98 -0.24 -23.50
N ALA A 253 -6.16 -1.22 -23.16
CA ALA A 253 -5.27 -1.91 -24.09
C ALA A 253 -5.46 -3.44 -24.10
N GLU A 254 -6.16 -3.99 -23.10
CA GLU A 254 -6.39 -5.42 -22.95
C GLU A 254 -7.89 -5.70 -22.79
N LYS A 255 -8.25 -6.99 -22.73
CA LYS A 255 -9.61 -7.40 -22.41
C LYS A 255 -9.99 -6.91 -21.01
N HIS A 256 -11.28 -6.66 -20.84
CA HIS A 256 -11.84 -6.44 -19.52
C HIS A 256 -11.91 -7.76 -18.75
N GLU A 257 -12.00 -7.66 -17.44
CA GLU A 257 -11.96 -8.82 -16.56
C GLU A 257 -13.05 -8.71 -15.51
N LEU A 258 -13.65 -9.85 -15.15
CA LEU A 258 -14.65 -9.95 -14.11
C LEU A 258 -14.31 -11.13 -13.20
N PHE A 259 -14.26 -10.88 -11.89
CA PHE A 259 -13.94 -11.90 -10.90
C PHE A 259 -14.99 -11.92 -9.78
N ASN A 260 -15.18 -13.10 -9.20
CA ASN A 260 -15.93 -13.29 -7.96
C ASN A 260 -14.97 -13.64 -6.83
N LEU A 261 -14.54 -12.63 -6.07
CA LEU A 261 -13.55 -12.73 -5.00
C LEU A 261 -13.97 -13.65 -3.84
N GLY A 262 -15.27 -13.87 -3.66
CA GLY A 262 -15.79 -14.79 -2.65
C GLY A 262 -15.60 -16.27 -3.01
N ARG A 263 -15.39 -16.58 -4.29
CA ARG A 263 -15.14 -17.94 -4.80
C ARG A 263 -13.73 -18.12 -5.34
N ASP A 264 -13.16 -17.04 -5.87
CA ASP A 264 -11.87 -17.00 -6.52
C ASP A 264 -11.11 -15.75 -6.07
N ARG A 265 -10.55 -15.81 -4.87
CA ARG A 265 -9.75 -14.72 -4.30
C ARG A 265 -8.41 -14.53 -5.02
N LEU A 266 -7.96 -15.52 -5.79
CA LEU A 266 -6.72 -15.45 -6.56
C LEU A 266 -6.96 -14.89 -7.97
N GLU A 267 -8.21 -14.60 -8.34
CA GLU A 267 -8.59 -13.99 -9.63
C GLU A 267 -8.11 -14.79 -10.85
N LEU A 268 -8.05 -16.12 -10.73
CA LEU A 268 -7.53 -16.98 -11.79
C LEU A 268 -8.55 -17.24 -12.91
N ASN A 269 -9.84 -17.00 -12.67
CA ASN A 269 -10.92 -17.32 -13.59
C ASN A 269 -11.68 -16.06 -13.98
N ASN A 270 -11.38 -15.53 -15.16
CA ASN A 270 -12.13 -14.41 -15.72
C ASN A 270 -13.54 -14.85 -16.17
N LEU A 271 -14.56 -14.30 -15.50
CA LEU A 271 -15.98 -14.61 -15.69
C LEU A 271 -16.68 -13.67 -16.68
N LEU A 272 -15.95 -12.78 -17.37
CA LEU A 272 -16.55 -11.73 -18.22
C LEU A 272 -17.59 -12.28 -19.23
N GLU A 273 -17.24 -13.36 -19.92
CA GLU A 273 -18.10 -13.99 -20.94
C GLU A 273 -19.23 -14.83 -20.32
N LEU A 274 -19.03 -15.32 -19.09
CA LEU A 274 -19.98 -16.19 -18.39
C LEU A 274 -21.05 -15.39 -17.63
N GLU A 275 -20.72 -14.18 -17.19
CA GLU A 275 -21.57 -13.34 -16.34
C GLU A 275 -21.75 -11.92 -16.94
N PRO A 276 -22.20 -11.78 -18.21
CA PRO A 276 -22.23 -10.50 -18.92
C PRO A 276 -23.15 -9.46 -18.26
N GLY A 277 -24.24 -9.89 -17.63
CA GLY A 277 -25.14 -8.99 -16.88
C GLY A 277 -24.44 -8.35 -15.68
N LYS A 278 -23.64 -9.12 -14.95
CA LYS A 278 -22.85 -8.61 -13.83
C LYS A 278 -21.72 -7.69 -14.31
N ALA A 279 -21.05 -8.05 -15.41
CA ALA A 279 -20.05 -7.19 -16.04
C ALA A 279 -20.63 -5.82 -16.42
N GLN A 280 -21.81 -5.81 -17.07
CA GLN A 280 -22.49 -4.57 -17.48
C GLN A 280 -22.88 -3.71 -16.28
N GLU A 281 -23.40 -4.31 -15.21
CA GLU A 281 -23.76 -3.61 -13.97
C GLU A 281 -22.54 -2.90 -13.35
N LEU A 282 -21.42 -3.61 -13.19
CA LEU A 282 -20.23 -3.05 -12.56
C LEU A 282 -19.54 -2.03 -13.47
N ALA A 283 -19.50 -2.26 -14.79
CA ALA A 283 -19.01 -1.29 -15.76
C ALA A 283 -19.80 0.03 -15.70
N ALA A 284 -21.13 -0.04 -15.53
CA ALA A 284 -21.97 1.15 -15.37
C ALA A 284 -21.64 1.92 -14.07
N LYS A 285 -21.47 1.23 -12.95
CA LYS A 285 -21.06 1.84 -11.67
C LYS A 285 -19.69 2.52 -11.79
N LEU A 286 -18.72 1.86 -12.41
CA LEU A 286 -17.39 2.43 -12.67
C LEU A 286 -17.46 3.69 -13.55
N SER A 287 -18.25 3.65 -14.62
CA SER A 287 -18.47 4.82 -15.48
C SER A 287 -19.11 5.99 -14.72
N GLN A 288 -20.12 5.72 -13.90
CA GLN A 288 -20.78 6.73 -13.08
C GLN A 288 -19.81 7.36 -12.07
N PHE A 289 -19.02 6.55 -11.39
CA PHE A 289 -18.00 7.05 -10.46
C PHE A 289 -17.00 7.96 -11.16
N ARG A 290 -16.46 7.55 -12.32
CA ARG A 290 -15.50 8.37 -13.08
C ARG A 290 -16.08 9.72 -13.50
N LYS A 291 -17.37 9.80 -13.82
CA LYS A 291 -18.06 11.07 -14.12
C LYS A 291 -18.18 12.00 -12.91
N SER A 292 -18.07 11.48 -11.68
CA SER A 292 -18.13 12.27 -10.44
C SER A 292 -16.83 13.01 -10.11
N PHE A 293 -15.76 12.77 -10.87
CA PHE A 293 -14.51 13.51 -10.79
C PHE A 293 -14.44 14.50 -11.94
N PRO A 294 -14.01 15.75 -11.70
CA PRO A 294 -13.69 16.65 -12.79
C PRO A 294 -12.65 15.97 -13.67
N SER A 295 -12.85 16.04 -14.99
CA SER A 295 -11.86 15.57 -15.95
C SER A 295 -10.53 16.25 -15.63
N LEU A 296 -9.55 15.46 -15.20
CA LEU A 296 -8.18 15.93 -15.12
C LEU A 296 -7.81 16.42 -16.54
N PRO A 297 -7.18 17.61 -16.67
CA PRO A 297 -6.71 18.06 -17.98
C PRO A 297 -5.90 16.92 -18.61
N GLY A 298 -6.31 16.51 -19.82
CA GLY A 298 -5.70 15.38 -20.51
C GLY A 298 -4.17 15.50 -20.57
N ASN A 299 -3.52 14.34 -20.54
CA ASN A 299 -2.07 14.14 -20.68
C ASN A 299 -1.41 15.20 -21.57
N GLY A 300 -0.81 16.23 -20.96
CA GLY A 300 -0.21 17.33 -21.70
C GLY A 300 0.20 18.55 -20.87
N GLN A 301 -0.39 18.77 -19.69
CA GLN A 301 0.13 19.82 -18.80
C GLN A 301 1.32 19.31 -17.99
N ALA A 302 2.45 20.00 -18.13
CA ALA A 302 3.61 19.79 -17.28
C ALA A 302 3.19 19.86 -15.81
N VAL A 303 3.52 18.82 -15.04
CA VAL A 303 3.33 18.83 -13.58
C VAL A 303 3.96 20.12 -13.05
N PRO A 304 3.20 21.00 -12.37
CA PRO A 304 3.73 22.25 -11.85
C PRO A 304 5.01 21.96 -11.07
N GLU A 305 6.07 22.74 -11.29
CA GLU A 305 7.40 22.46 -10.72
C GLU A 305 7.35 22.34 -9.18
N THR A 306 6.43 23.05 -8.54
CA THR A 306 6.14 22.95 -7.11
C THR A 306 5.59 21.57 -6.72
N LEU A 307 4.63 21.04 -7.48
CA LEU A 307 4.10 19.70 -7.30
C LEU A 307 5.15 18.64 -7.64
N ARG A 308 5.95 18.86 -8.67
CA ARG A 308 7.05 17.96 -9.05
C ARG A 308 8.11 17.87 -7.94
N LYS A 309 8.50 19.00 -7.34
CA LYS A 309 9.40 19.04 -6.18
C LYS A 309 8.80 18.34 -4.96
N LYS A 310 7.48 18.48 -4.74
CA LYS A 310 6.79 17.79 -3.65
C LYS A 310 6.71 16.29 -3.87
N LEU A 311 6.38 15.84 -5.08
CA LEU A 311 6.40 14.42 -5.45
C LEU A 311 7.83 13.86 -5.37
N LYS A 312 8.86 14.60 -5.81
CA LYS A 312 10.28 14.25 -5.59
C LYS A 312 10.62 14.13 -4.11
N SER A 313 10.14 15.03 -3.26
CA SER A 313 10.39 14.97 -1.81
C SER A 313 9.81 13.72 -1.15
N LEU A 314 8.72 13.20 -1.73
CA LEU A 314 8.00 12.01 -1.28
C LEU A 314 8.40 10.72 -2.03
N GLY A 315 9.34 10.78 -2.99
CA GLY A 315 9.79 9.62 -3.77
C GLY A 315 8.97 9.28 -5.02
N TYR A 316 7.91 10.04 -5.33
CA TYR A 316 6.96 9.73 -6.41
C TYR A 316 7.30 10.32 -7.80
N ALA A 317 8.40 11.06 -7.94
CA ALA A 317 8.82 11.63 -9.22
C ALA A 317 10.35 11.69 -9.34
N GLN A 318 10.88 11.44 -10.56
CA GLN A 318 12.31 11.56 -10.93
C GLN A 318 12.65 12.91 -11.58
#